data_AF-M4BCC1-F1
#
_entry.id   AF-M4BCC1-F1
#
_cell.length_a   1.000
_cell.length_b   1.000
_cell.length_c   1.000
_cell.angle_alpha   90.00
_cell.angle_beta   90.00
_cell.angle_gamma   90.00
#
_symmetry.space_group_name_H-M   'P 1'
#
loop_
_entity.id
_entity.type
_entity.pdbx_description
1 polymer ?
#
loop_
_entity_poly.entity_id
_entity_poly.type
_entity_poly.pdbx_seq_one_letter_code
_entity_poly.pdbx_strand_id
1 'polypeptide(L)'
;MTLALVLLSGACVRGFLYAVPSLHSTLSFRPELVTPTSSFHRIQEGVFLYVSTGSPYSGDVFHQPPLVFALFYPVLQYVPASLQYFIRCALFISVDLLLAVGFARLCANTLKLEEGRVYKVKNQVIWLSQIPVSPLFRPETLSKTVAFIALLNPYSVASSVAMSTETYVWVAKYSDLTPNVGIFWYLFIEVFDRFVPYFLFVLHLHPAIYVIPIYLRLA
;
A
#
# COMPACT_ATOMS: atom_id res chain seq x y z
N MET A 1 9.86 5.04 21.85
CA MET A 1 8.48 4.62 21.53
C MET A 1 8.45 3.11 21.39
N THR A 2 7.63 2.41 22.17
CA THR A 2 7.45 0.95 22.05
C THR A 2 6.58 0.64 20.85
N LEU A 3 6.73 -0.54 20.24
CA LEU A 3 5.89 -0.96 19.11
C LEU A 3 4.40 -0.93 19.48
N ALA A 4 4.06 -1.36 20.70
CA ALA A 4 2.68 -1.33 21.21
C ALA A 4 2.07 0.09 21.20
N LEU A 5 2.85 1.12 21.54
CA LEU A 5 2.38 2.50 21.51
C LEU A 5 2.08 2.95 20.07
N VAL A 6 2.89 2.53 19.10
CA VAL A 6 2.67 2.81 17.67
C VAL A 6 1.38 2.15 17.16
N LEU A 7 1.14 0.90 17.55
CA LEU A 7 -0.07 0.19 17.18
C LEU A 7 -1.30 0.85 17.81
N LEU A 8 -1.21 1.20 19.10
CA LEU A 8 -2.28 1.88 19.82
C LEU A 8 -2.58 3.24 19.19
N SER A 9 -1.57 4.05 18.88
CA SER A 9 -1.77 5.36 18.26
C SER A 9 -2.41 5.24 16.87
N GLY A 10 -1.95 4.28 16.05
CA GLY A 10 -2.54 4.01 14.74
C GLY A 10 -4.01 3.56 14.83
N ALA A 11 -4.36 2.75 15.84
CA ALA A 11 -5.73 2.32 16.10
C ALA A 11 -6.61 3.47 16.61
N CYS A 12 -6.12 4.26 17.57
CA CYS A 12 -6.84 5.41 18.12
C CYS A 12 -7.13 6.47 17.06
N VAL A 13 -6.15 6.79 16.20
CA VAL A 13 -6.34 7.76 15.11
C VAL A 13 -7.44 7.29 14.14
N ARG A 14 -7.41 6.02 13.73
CA ARG A 14 -8.46 5.46 12.87
C ARG A 14 -9.81 5.43 13.57
N GLY A 15 -9.86 4.95 14.81
CA GLY A 15 -11.08 4.89 15.61
C GLY A 15 -11.73 6.27 15.75
N PHE A 16 -10.93 7.30 16.01
CA PHE A 16 -11.39 8.68 16.06
C PHE A 16 -11.95 9.15 14.70
N LEU A 17 -11.25 8.89 13.59
CA LEU A 17 -11.70 9.29 12.26
C LEU A 17 -12.98 8.56 11.82
N TYR A 18 -13.10 7.26 12.12
CA TYR A 18 -14.33 6.49 11.89
C TYR A 18 -15.50 6.94 12.75
N ALA A 19 -15.25 7.51 13.94
CA ALA A 19 -16.29 8.06 14.80
C ALA A 19 -16.90 9.35 14.24
N VAL A 20 -16.34 9.92 13.16
CA VAL A 20 -16.85 11.11 12.47
C VAL A 20 -17.42 10.69 11.10
N PRO A 21 -18.74 10.41 10.98
CA PRO A 21 -19.32 9.84 9.76
C PRO A 21 -19.19 10.75 8.52
N SER A 22 -19.14 12.07 8.72
CA SER A 22 -18.96 13.04 7.65
C SER A 22 -17.60 12.94 6.97
N LEU A 23 -16.56 12.52 7.71
CA LEU A 23 -15.23 12.28 7.13
C LEU A 23 -15.24 11.01 6.29
N HIS A 24 -15.81 9.93 6.81
CA HIS A 24 -15.96 8.68 6.04
C HIS A 24 -16.72 8.93 4.73
N SER A 25 -17.89 9.59 4.80
CA SER A 25 -18.68 9.87 3.60
C SER A 25 -17.95 10.78 2.62
N THR A 26 -17.21 11.78 3.09
CA THR A 26 -16.45 12.68 2.19
C THR A 26 -15.30 11.94 1.51
N LEU A 27 -14.60 11.05 2.22
CA LEU A 27 -13.43 10.33 1.70
C LEU A 27 -13.81 9.15 0.80
N SER A 28 -14.95 8.49 1.03
CA SER A 28 -15.39 7.36 0.23
C SER A 28 -15.79 7.74 -1.21
N PHE A 29 -16.15 9.00 -1.46
CA PHE A 29 -16.42 9.53 -2.79
C PHE A 29 -15.20 10.08 -3.51
N ARG A 30 -14.01 10.04 -2.90
CA ARG A 30 -12.78 10.56 -3.52
C ARG A 30 -12.16 9.52 -4.44
N PRO A 31 -12.10 9.77 -5.76
CA PRO A 31 -11.53 8.81 -6.72
C PRO A 31 -10.05 8.53 -6.45
N GLU A 32 -9.35 9.44 -5.76
CA GLU A 32 -7.95 9.27 -5.36
C GLU A 32 -7.75 8.18 -4.29
N LEU A 33 -8.80 7.84 -3.54
CA LEU A 33 -8.75 6.85 -2.44
C LEU A 33 -9.55 5.59 -2.77
N VAL A 34 -10.66 5.76 -3.47
CA VAL A 34 -11.62 4.70 -3.76
C VAL A 34 -11.91 4.67 -5.25
N THR A 35 -11.64 3.52 -5.88
CA THR A 35 -11.92 3.29 -7.29
C THR A 35 -13.20 2.45 -7.44
N PRO A 36 -13.80 2.39 -8.64
CA PRO A 36 -14.94 1.52 -8.91
C PRO A 36 -14.67 0.04 -8.63
N THR A 37 -13.41 -0.40 -8.64
CA THR A 37 -13.02 -1.79 -8.31
C THR A 37 -12.74 -1.99 -6.81
N SER A 38 -12.28 -0.95 -6.11
CA SER A 38 -11.83 -1.04 -4.72
C SER A 38 -12.88 -0.67 -3.68
N SER A 39 -13.95 -0.01 -4.11
CA SER A 39 -15.01 0.48 -3.24
C SER A 39 -15.66 -0.63 -2.43
N PHE A 40 -15.94 -0.34 -1.16
CA PHE A 40 -16.74 -1.23 -0.31
C PHE A 40 -18.15 -1.46 -0.88
N HIS A 41 -18.69 -0.52 -1.67
CA HIS A 41 -19.97 -0.70 -2.35
C HIS A 41 -19.98 -1.92 -3.29
N ARG A 42 -18.83 -2.25 -3.90
CA ARG A 42 -18.70 -3.47 -4.72
C ARG A 42 -18.88 -4.73 -3.89
N ILE A 43 -18.39 -4.78 -2.66
CA ILE A 43 -18.62 -5.92 -1.77
C ILE A 43 -20.12 -6.06 -1.48
N GLN A 44 -20.81 -4.96 -1.19
CA GLN A 44 -22.25 -4.98 -0.93
C GLN A 44 -23.04 -5.51 -2.15
N GLU A 45 -22.67 -5.05 -3.34
CA GLU A 45 -23.26 -5.53 -4.59
C GLU A 45 -22.91 -7.00 -4.88
N GLY A 46 -21.67 -7.42 -4.60
CA GLY A 46 -21.27 -8.82 -4.72
C GLY A 46 -22.08 -9.73 -3.78
N VAL A 47 -22.38 -9.29 -2.55
CA VAL A 47 -23.25 -10.04 -1.64
C VAL A 47 -24.68 -10.11 -2.18
N PHE A 48 -25.20 -9.01 -2.70
CA PHE A 48 -26.51 -8.98 -3.34
C PHE A 48 -26.61 -9.93 -4.55
N LEU A 49 -25.58 -9.95 -5.41
CA LEU A 49 -25.48 -10.87 -6.55
C LEU A 49 -25.40 -12.33 -6.11
N TYR A 50 -24.62 -12.61 -5.06
CA TYR A 50 -24.50 -13.96 -4.52
C TYR A 50 -25.85 -14.49 -3.99
N VAL A 51 -26.61 -13.66 -3.28
CA VAL A 51 -27.94 -14.04 -2.76
C VAL A 51 -28.95 -14.29 -3.90
N SER A 52 -28.86 -13.56 -5.01
CA SER A 52 -29.81 -13.66 -6.12
C SER A 52 -29.46 -14.72 -7.17
N THR A 53 -28.16 -14.97 -7.40
CA THR A 53 -27.68 -15.80 -8.53
C THR A 53 -26.78 -16.97 -8.12
N GLY A 54 -26.38 -17.05 -6.85
CA GLY A 54 -25.47 -18.07 -6.33
C GLY A 54 -23.98 -17.80 -6.60
N SER A 55 -23.62 -16.70 -7.26
CA SER A 55 -22.23 -16.28 -7.49
C SER A 55 -22.08 -14.77 -7.34
N PRO A 56 -21.05 -14.25 -6.62
CA PRO A 56 -20.83 -12.82 -6.54
C PRO A 56 -20.30 -12.23 -7.85
N TYR A 57 -19.81 -13.07 -8.79
CA TYR A 57 -19.19 -12.67 -10.05
C TYR A 57 -20.15 -12.69 -11.25
N SER A 58 -21.44 -12.94 -11.04
CA SER A 58 -22.44 -13.16 -12.11
C SER A 58 -22.84 -11.92 -12.91
N GLY A 59 -22.27 -10.74 -12.64
CA GLY A 59 -22.70 -9.48 -13.23
C GLY A 59 -21.60 -8.51 -13.63
N ASP A 60 -20.34 -8.96 -13.80
CA ASP A 60 -19.16 -8.13 -14.16
C ASP A 60 -18.96 -6.86 -13.31
N VAL A 61 -19.54 -6.84 -12.11
CA VAL A 61 -19.54 -5.69 -11.20
C VAL A 61 -18.59 -5.90 -10.03
N PHE A 62 -18.34 -7.16 -9.66
CA PHE A 62 -17.51 -7.53 -8.53
C PHE A 62 -16.21 -8.19 -9.01
N HIS A 63 -15.06 -7.59 -8.71
CA HIS A 63 -13.73 -8.08 -9.12
C HIS A 63 -12.78 -8.28 -7.94
N GLN A 64 -13.28 -8.26 -6.72
CA GLN A 64 -12.42 -8.39 -5.54
C GLN A 64 -12.09 -9.87 -5.24
N PRO A 65 -10.98 -10.14 -4.51
CA PRO A 65 -10.59 -11.50 -4.20
C PRO A 65 -11.66 -12.27 -3.39
N PRO A 66 -11.85 -13.59 -3.61
CA PRO A 66 -12.80 -14.41 -2.85
C PRO A 66 -12.61 -14.35 -1.33
N LEU A 67 -11.38 -14.16 -0.86
CA LEU A 67 -11.10 -14.03 0.57
C LEU A 67 -11.68 -12.76 1.19
N VAL A 68 -11.65 -11.64 0.45
CA VAL A 68 -12.27 -10.38 0.88
C VAL A 68 -13.78 -10.55 0.94
N PHE A 69 -14.36 -11.21 -0.07
CA PHE A 69 -15.78 -11.57 -0.05
C PHE A 69 -16.14 -12.45 1.15
N ALA A 70 -15.39 -13.53 1.38
CA ALA A 70 -15.62 -14.46 2.50
C ALA A 70 -15.53 -13.78 3.87
N LEU A 71 -14.66 -12.77 4.01
CA LEU A 71 -14.53 -12.00 5.24
C LEU A 71 -15.77 -11.13 5.53
N PHE A 72 -16.30 -10.45 4.51
CA PHE A 72 -17.38 -9.47 4.69
C PHE A 72 -18.79 -10.02 4.46
N TYR A 73 -18.94 -11.12 3.72
CA TYR A 73 -20.22 -11.78 3.50
C TYR A 73 -21.02 -12.06 4.79
N PRO A 74 -20.46 -12.74 5.82
CA PRO A 74 -21.23 -13.03 7.02
C PRO A 74 -21.59 -11.76 7.82
N VAL A 75 -20.73 -10.73 7.75
CA VAL A 75 -20.99 -9.44 8.40
C VAL A 75 -22.16 -8.74 7.74
N LEU A 76 -22.24 -8.76 6.40
CA LEU A 76 -23.32 -8.09 5.68
C LEU A 76 -24.64 -8.87 5.74
N GLN A 77 -24.58 -10.21 5.84
CA GLN A 77 -25.77 -11.06 5.78
C GLN A 77 -26.41 -11.35 7.14
N TYR A 78 -25.62 -11.57 8.20
CA TYR A 78 -26.14 -12.10 9.46
C TYR A 78 -26.11 -11.10 10.62
N VAL A 79 -25.32 -10.03 10.53
CA VAL A 79 -25.18 -9.04 11.62
C VAL A 79 -26.25 -7.95 11.48
N PRO A 80 -26.88 -7.48 12.58
CA PRO A 80 -27.83 -6.37 12.55
C PRO A 80 -27.16 -5.06 12.08
N ALA A 81 -27.89 -4.24 11.31
CA ALA A 81 -27.38 -3.01 10.70
C ALA A 81 -26.71 -2.03 11.67
N SER A 82 -27.19 -1.97 12.93
CA SER A 82 -26.60 -1.14 14.00
C SER A 82 -25.17 -1.52 14.35
N LEU A 83 -24.84 -2.82 14.27
CA LEU A 83 -23.52 -3.35 14.61
C LEU A 83 -22.61 -3.51 13.37
N GLN A 84 -23.19 -3.57 12.17
CA GLN A 84 -22.44 -3.72 10.91
C GLN A 84 -21.39 -2.63 10.70
N TYR A 85 -21.70 -1.36 11.00
CA TYR A 85 -20.72 -0.28 10.84
C TYR A 85 -19.53 -0.47 11.81
N PHE A 86 -19.81 -0.75 13.08
CA PHE A 86 -18.78 -0.98 14.09
C PHE A 86 -17.87 -2.16 13.73
N ILE A 87 -18.45 -3.30 13.31
CA ILE A 87 -17.67 -4.48 12.91
C ILE A 87 -16.81 -4.19 11.68
N ARG A 88 -17.34 -3.46 10.68
CA ARG A 88 -16.54 -3.05 9.50
C ARG A 88 -15.34 -2.21 9.91
N CYS A 89 -15.53 -1.17 10.74
CA CYS A 89 -14.43 -0.36 11.24
C CYS A 89 -13.40 -1.20 12.01
N ALA A 90 -13.85 -2.10 12.88
CA ALA A 90 -12.98 -2.99 13.65
C ALA A 90 -12.16 -3.93 12.76
N LEU A 91 -12.77 -4.47 11.69
CA LEU A 91 -12.09 -5.30 10.70
C LEU A 91 -11.01 -4.52 9.96
N PHE A 92 -11.34 -3.34 9.41
CA PHE A 92 -10.35 -2.52 8.70
C PHE A 92 -9.17 -2.13 9.61
N ILE A 93 -9.44 -1.68 10.84
CA ILE A 93 -8.39 -1.37 11.83
C ILE A 93 -7.55 -2.61 12.12
N SER A 94 -8.18 -3.77 12.32
CA SER A 94 -7.49 -5.01 12.64
C SER A 94 -6.56 -5.46 11.50
N VAL A 95 -7.01 -5.38 10.25
CA VAL A 95 -6.15 -5.70 9.10
C VAL A 95 -4.98 -4.72 8.99
N ASP A 96 -5.21 -3.42 9.20
CA ASP A 96 -4.13 -2.41 9.17
C ASP A 96 -3.07 -2.67 10.26
N LEU A 97 -3.51 -3.05 11.46
CA LEU A 97 -2.61 -3.43 12.57
C LEU A 97 -1.83 -4.71 12.25
N LEU A 98 -2.49 -5.72 11.67
CA LEU A 98 -1.84 -6.97 11.25
C LEU A 98 -0.78 -6.70 10.18
N LEU A 99 -1.08 -5.86 9.20
CA LEU A 99 -0.13 -5.44 8.17
C LEU A 99 1.07 -4.71 8.77
N ALA A 100 0.84 -3.76 9.67
CA ALA A 100 1.91 -3.03 10.34
C ALA A 100 2.82 -3.94 11.19
N VAL A 101 2.23 -4.90 11.91
CA VAL A 101 2.99 -5.93 12.64
C VAL A 101 3.76 -6.83 11.68
N GLY A 102 3.14 -7.24 10.56
CA GLY A 102 3.78 -8.03 9.50
C GLY A 102 5.01 -7.33 8.94
N PHE A 103 4.89 -6.06 8.56
CA PHE A 103 6.00 -5.27 8.05
C PHE A 103 7.09 -5.04 9.10
N ALA A 104 6.74 -4.77 10.35
CA ALA A 104 7.72 -4.65 11.43
C ALA A 104 8.50 -5.95 11.65
N ARG A 105 7.81 -7.10 11.65
CA ARG A 105 8.45 -8.43 11.79
C ARG A 105 9.32 -8.76 10.60
N LEU A 106 8.85 -8.49 9.39
CA LEU A 106 9.62 -8.69 8.16
C LEU A 106 10.91 -7.86 8.21
N CYS A 107 10.80 -6.57 8.52
CA CYS A 107 11.95 -5.68 8.68
C CYS A 107 12.93 -6.18 9.75
N ALA A 108 12.44 -6.59 10.92
CA ALA A 108 13.28 -7.12 11.99
C ALA A 108 14.01 -8.41 11.58
N ASN A 109 13.34 -9.30 10.85
CA ASN A 109 13.93 -10.53 10.36
C ASN A 109 14.96 -10.28 9.25
N THR A 110 14.68 -9.38 8.32
CA THR A 110 15.63 -8.98 7.27
C THR A 110 16.88 -8.35 7.88
N LEU A 111 16.71 -7.48 8.88
CA LEU A 111 17.83 -6.84 9.55
C LEU A 111 18.75 -7.86 10.23
N LYS A 112 18.20 -8.87 10.90
CA LYS A 112 19.00 -9.98 11.49
C LYS A 112 19.79 -10.78 10.45
N LEU A 113 19.27 -10.91 9.23
CA LEU A 113 19.97 -11.59 8.13
C LEU A 113 21.09 -10.73 7.52
N GLU A 114 21.00 -9.41 7.69
CA GLU A 114 21.99 -8.44 7.22
C GLU A 114 23.04 -8.09 8.29
N GLU A 115 22.74 -8.28 9.57
CA GLU A 115 23.67 -8.12 10.70
C GLU A 115 24.92 -9.00 10.47
N GLY A 116 26.04 -8.36 10.11
CA GLY A 116 27.33 -9.00 9.85
C GLY A 116 27.74 -9.06 8.36
N ARG A 117 26.86 -8.72 7.42
CA ARG A 117 27.21 -8.60 5.99
C ARG A 117 27.86 -7.24 5.71
N VAL A 118 29.17 -7.17 5.89
CA VAL A 118 29.96 -6.02 5.42
C VAL A 118 30.35 -6.25 3.97
N TYR A 119 29.71 -5.54 3.05
CA TYR A 119 30.08 -5.59 1.64
C TYR A 119 31.45 -4.92 1.45
N LYS A 120 32.42 -5.73 1.02
CA LYS A 120 33.79 -5.30 0.70
C LYS A 120 34.03 -5.47 -0.79
N VAL A 121 34.54 -4.44 -1.46
CA VAL A 121 35.03 -4.51 -2.85
C VAL A 121 36.52 -4.20 -2.80
N LYS A 122 37.36 -5.06 -3.39
CA LYS A 122 38.84 -4.91 -3.36
C LYS A 122 39.37 -4.72 -1.92
N ASN A 123 38.79 -5.45 -0.96
CA ASN A 123 39.09 -5.37 0.49
C ASN A 123 38.80 -4.01 1.16
N GLN A 124 38.19 -3.05 0.45
CA GLN A 124 37.69 -1.80 1.01
C GLN A 124 36.20 -1.93 1.31
N VAL A 125 35.78 -1.40 2.46
CA VAL A 125 34.37 -1.34 2.84
C VAL A 125 33.69 -0.31 1.94
N ILE A 126 32.57 -0.68 1.32
CA ILE A 126 31.83 0.24 0.46
C ILE A 126 31.28 1.39 1.34
N TRP A 127 31.69 2.63 1.08
CA TRP A 127 31.28 3.83 1.85
C TRP A 127 29.75 4.01 1.97
N LEU A 128 28.97 3.49 1.01
CA LEU A 128 27.50 3.47 1.08
C LEU A 128 26.95 2.73 2.33
N SER A 129 27.76 1.91 3.02
CA SER A 129 27.37 1.26 4.27
C SER A 129 27.37 2.21 5.48
N GLN A 130 27.85 3.45 5.33
CA GLN A 130 27.99 4.42 6.42
C GLN A 130 27.25 5.73 6.16
N ILE A 131 26.11 5.67 5.44
CA ILE A 131 25.26 6.85 5.28
C ILE A 131 24.76 7.28 6.67
N PRO A 132 24.91 8.56 7.07
CA PRO A 132 24.34 9.05 8.30
C PRO A 132 22.81 9.02 8.18
N VAL A 133 22.21 7.95 8.67
CA VAL A 133 20.75 7.81 8.73
C VAL A 133 20.20 8.65 9.87
N SER A 134 19.00 9.20 9.69
CA SER A 134 18.30 9.89 10.77
C SER A 134 18.12 8.93 11.97
N PRO A 135 17.97 9.44 13.20
CA PRO A 135 17.74 8.60 14.37
C PRO A 135 16.52 7.65 14.25
N LEU A 136 15.57 8.00 13.36
CA LEU A 136 14.38 7.20 13.05
C LEU A 136 14.69 5.96 12.21
N PHE A 137 15.74 5.98 11.39
CA PHE A 137 16.11 4.88 10.49
C PHE A 137 17.30 4.07 11.02
N ARG A 138 17.60 4.17 12.32
CA ARG A 138 18.60 3.30 12.95
C ARG A 138 18.10 1.85 13.00
N PRO A 139 18.98 0.85 12.84
CA PRO A 139 18.62 -0.57 12.89
C PRO A 139 17.70 -0.95 14.08
N GLU A 140 18.03 -0.46 15.28
CA GLU A 140 17.28 -0.73 16.52
C GLU A 140 15.85 -0.15 16.55
N THR A 141 15.59 0.91 15.79
CA THR A 141 14.31 1.62 15.72
C THR A 141 13.57 1.36 14.42
N LEU A 142 14.24 0.84 13.40
CA LEU A 142 13.74 0.72 12.03
C LEU A 142 12.41 -0.04 11.96
N SER A 143 12.30 -1.20 12.61
CA SER A 143 11.06 -1.98 12.60
C SER A 143 9.86 -1.22 13.21
N LYS A 144 10.12 -0.40 14.24
CA LYS A 144 9.10 0.47 14.85
C LYS A 144 8.72 1.62 13.90
N THR A 145 9.71 2.20 13.23
CA THR A 145 9.51 3.27 12.23
C THR A 145 8.72 2.77 11.02
N VAL A 146 8.97 1.54 10.55
CA VAL A 146 8.20 0.91 9.47
C VAL A 146 6.74 0.75 9.87
N ALA A 147 6.44 0.22 11.07
CA ALA A 147 5.06 0.16 11.57
C ALA A 147 4.42 1.54 11.70
N PHE A 148 5.18 2.54 12.17
CA PHE A 148 4.72 3.92 12.28
C PHE A 148 4.35 4.50 10.92
N ILE A 149 5.20 4.35 9.92
CA ILE A 149 4.93 4.82 8.55
C ILE A 149 3.73 4.09 7.97
N ALA A 150 3.64 2.76 8.12
CA ALA A 150 2.51 1.99 7.62
C ALA A 150 1.17 2.44 8.22
N LEU A 151 1.14 2.73 9.53
CA LEU A 151 -0.09 3.12 10.22
C LEU A 151 -0.43 4.61 10.12
N LEU A 152 0.56 5.50 10.15
CA LEU A 152 0.33 6.94 10.28
C LEU A 152 0.65 7.72 9.01
N ASN A 153 0.97 7.04 7.90
CA ASN A 153 0.96 7.67 6.58
C ASN A 153 -0.46 8.22 6.28
N PRO A 154 -0.59 9.53 5.95
CA PRO A 154 -1.88 10.15 5.64
C PRO A 154 -2.69 9.39 4.58
N TYR A 155 -2.04 8.84 3.56
CA TYR A 155 -2.71 8.08 2.51
C TYR A 155 -3.26 6.73 3.02
N SER A 156 -2.49 6.02 3.85
CA SER A 156 -2.92 4.77 4.49
C SER A 156 -4.11 5.01 5.42
N VAL A 157 -4.04 6.07 6.23
CA VAL A 157 -5.14 6.48 7.10
C VAL A 157 -6.38 6.86 6.29
N ALA A 158 -6.23 7.70 5.27
CA ALA A 158 -7.34 8.15 4.43
C ALA A 158 -7.99 6.98 3.66
N SER A 159 -7.19 6.08 3.09
CA SER A 159 -7.67 4.89 2.37
C SER A 159 -8.42 3.92 3.28
N SER A 160 -7.91 3.71 4.51
CA SER A 160 -8.59 2.94 5.54
C SER A 160 -9.94 3.58 5.88
N VAL A 161 -9.95 4.87 6.25
CA VAL A 161 -11.19 5.59 6.62
C VAL A 161 -12.20 5.62 5.46
N ALA A 162 -11.75 5.67 4.21
CA ALA A 162 -12.60 5.57 3.03
C ALA A 162 -13.16 4.15 2.78
N MET A 163 -12.74 3.16 3.57
CA MET A 163 -13.03 1.73 3.42
C MET A 163 -12.62 1.18 2.04
N SER A 164 -11.46 1.62 1.54
CA SER A 164 -10.90 1.17 0.27
C SER A 164 -10.22 -0.19 0.43
N THR A 165 -10.57 -1.15 -0.43
CA THR A 165 -9.96 -2.48 -0.41
C THR A 165 -8.60 -2.54 -1.10
N GLU A 166 -8.19 -1.49 -1.84
CA GLU A 166 -6.86 -1.41 -2.47
C GLU A 166 -5.73 -1.57 -1.44
N THR A 167 -5.93 -1.05 -0.22
CA THR A 167 -4.97 -1.12 0.89
C THR A 167 -4.56 -2.57 1.22
N TYR A 168 -5.46 -3.52 0.98
CA TYR A 168 -5.25 -4.95 1.24
C TYR A 168 -4.80 -5.71 0.00
N VAL A 169 -5.28 -5.27 -1.16
CA VAL A 169 -5.00 -5.92 -2.44
C VAL A 169 -3.57 -5.66 -2.87
N TRP A 170 -2.98 -4.48 -2.65
CA TRP A 170 -1.58 -4.22 -3.04
C TRP A 170 -0.56 -5.15 -2.37
N VAL A 171 -0.81 -5.58 -1.13
CA VAL A 171 0.08 -6.52 -0.41
C VAL A 171 -0.04 -7.95 -0.96
N ALA A 172 -1.24 -8.36 -1.39
CA ALA A 172 -1.49 -9.68 -1.97
C ALA A 172 -1.21 -9.72 -3.49
N LYS A 173 -1.34 -8.57 -4.15
CA LYS A 173 -1.21 -8.32 -5.58
C LYS A 173 -0.02 -7.38 -5.73
N TYR A 174 1.18 -7.94 -5.58
CA TYR A 174 2.40 -7.33 -6.09
C TYR A 174 2.22 -7.20 -7.61
N SER A 175 1.52 -6.15 -8.07
CA SER A 175 0.95 -6.14 -9.42
C SER A 175 2.00 -5.87 -10.48
N ASP A 176 3.08 -5.17 -10.18
CA ASP A 176 4.26 -5.19 -11.04
C ASP A 176 5.44 -4.43 -10.41
N LEU A 177 6.63 -5.03 -10.39
CA LEU A 177 7.90 -4.31 -10.18
C LEU A 177 8.68 -4.18 -11.49
N THR A 178 8.12 -4.62 -12.63
CA THR A 178 8.79 -4.45 -13.91
C THR A 178 8.63 -3.01 -14.41
N PRO A 179 9.70 -2.39 -14.97
CA PRO A 179 9.59 -1.10 -15.63
C PRO A 179 8.66 -1.25 -16.84
N ASN A 180 7.44 -0.72 -16.73
CA ASN A 180 6.44 -0.78 -17.78
C ASN A 180 6.68 0.36 -18.79
N VAL A 181 6.68 0.02 -20.09
CA VAL A 181 6.83 0.97 -21.21
C VAL A 181 5.60 1.88 -21.34
N GLY A 182 4.47 1.49 -20.76
CA GLY A 182 3.22 2.24 -20.72
C GLY A 182 3.32 3.60 -20.00
N ILE A 183 4.18 3.77 -18.99
CA ILE A 183 4.44 5.10 -18.38
C ILE A 183 4.97 6.08 -19.43
N PHE A 184 5.84 5.63 -20.34
CA PHE A 184 6.30 6.46 -21.45
C PHE A 184 5.16 6.75 -22.43
N TRP A 185 4.31 5.77 -22.71
CA TRP A 185 3.16 5.96 -23.59
C TRP A 185 2.17 7.00 -23.03
N TYR A 186 1.85 6.95 -21.73
CA TYR A 186 1.01 7.95 -21.07
C TYR A 186 1.63 9.35 -21.07
N LEU A 187 2.95 9.45 -20.87
CA LEU A 187 3.66 10.73 -21.00
C LEU A 187 3.56 11.29 -22.44
N PHE A 188 3.72 10.44 -23.46
CA PHE A 188 3.74 10.88 -24.85
C PHE A 188 2.36 11.28 -25.40
N ILE A 189 1.25 10.76 -24.85
CA ILE A 189 -0.09 11.23 -25.25
C ILE A 189 -0.46 12.58 -24.62
N GLU A 190 0.21 12.99 -23.54
CA GLU A 190 -0.06 14.23 -22.81
C GLU A 190 0.88 15.37 -23.23
N VAL A 191 2.03 15.04 -23.84
CA VAL A 191 2.97 15.99 -24.41
C VAL A 191 2.50 16.44 -25.80
N PHE A 192 2.51 17.75 -26.06
CA PHE A 192 2.19 18.27 -27.40
C PHE A 192 3.10 17.65 -28.46
N ASP A 193 2.54 17.28 -29.62
CA ASP A 193 3.22 16.60 -30.74
C ASP A 193 4.59 17.21 -31.10
N ARG A 194 4.69 18.55 -31.02
CA ARG A 194 5.93 19.28 -31.32
C ARG A 194 7.09 18.96 -30.38
N PHE A 195 6.83 18.56 -29.14
CA PHE A 195 7.86 18.26 -28.13
C PHE A 195 8.20 16.77 -28.04
N VAL A 196 7.45 15.89 -28.72
CA VAL A 196 7.71 14.44 -28.75
C VAL A 196 9.16 14.11 -29.15
N PRO A 197 9.78 14.73 -30.17
CA PRO A 197 11.16 14.44 -30.54
C PRO A 197 12.18 14.81 -29.44
N TYR A 198 11.92 15.89 -28.71
CA TYR A 198 12.77 16.34 -27.59
C TYR A 198 12.75 15.34 -26.43
N PHE A 199 11.55 14.91 -26.01
CA PHE A 199 11.42 13.94 -24.93
C PHE A 199 11.92 12.55 -25.33
N LEU A 200 11.72 12.12 -26.59
CA LEU A 200 12.33 10.90 -27.11
C LEU A 200 13.85 10.94 -27.01
N PHE A 201 14.48 12.04 -27.40
CA PHE A 201 15.94 12.20 -27.30
C PHE A 201 16.43 12.11 -25.84
N VAL A 202 15.80 12.86 -24.92
CA VAL A 202 16.18 12.86 -23.50
C VAL A 202 16.00 11.48 -22.87
N LEU A 203 14.91 10.78 -23.18
CA LEU A 203 14.65 9.44 -22.64
C LEU A 203 15.62 8.38 -23.18
N HIS A 204 16.02 8.44 -24.44
CA HIS A 204 17.05 7.55 -24.99
C HIS A 204 18.45 7.87 -24.44
N LEU A 205 18.72 9.14 -24.09
CA LEU A 205 19.97 9.55 -23.45
C LEU A 205 20.06 9.05 -21.99
N HIS A 206 18.92 8.91 -21.30
CA HIS A 206 18.84 8.63 -19.87
C HIS A 206 19.54 7.32 -19.45
N PRO A 207 19.36 6.15 -20.13
CA PRO A 207 20.13 4.94 -19.84
C PRO A 207 21.64 5.13 -20.04
N ALA A 208 22.05 5.87 -21.08
CA ALA A 208 23.48 6.10 -21.39
C ALA A 208 24.18 6.91 -20.30
N ILE A 209 23.46 7.87 -19.68
CA ILE A 209 23.95 8.66 -18.54
C ILE A 209 24.24 7.76 -17.33
N TYR A 210 23.50 6.67 -17.13
CA TYR A 210 23.72 5.75 -16.00
C TYR A 210 24.73 4.65 -16.30
N VAL A 211 24.80 4.18 -17.55
CA VAL A 211 25.70 3.09 -17.95
C VAL A 211 27.16 3.48 -17.74
N ILE A 212 27.57 4.71 -18.08
CA ILE A 212 28.97 5.15 -17.94
C ILE A 212 29.41 5.19 -16.46
N PRO A 213 28.71 5.86 -15.53
CA PRO A 213 29.04 5.83 -14.11
C PRO A 213 28.98 4.44 -13.49
N ILE A 214 28.02 3.60 -13.90
CA ILE A 214 27.88 2.22 -13.40
C ILE A 214 29.05 1.36 -13.89
N TYR A 215 29.44 1.45 -15.16
CA TYR A 215 30.60 0.74 -15.71
C TYR A 215 31.89 1.17 -15.02
N LEU A 216 32.11 2.48 -14.87
CA LEU A 216 33.27 3.02 -14.15
C LEU A 216 33.30 2.61 -12.66
N ARG A 217 32.15 2.33 -12.06
CA ARG A 217 32.04 1.86 -10.67
C ARG A 217 32.24 0.35 -10.54
N LEU A 218 31.92 -0.43 -11.56
CA LEU A 218 31.97 -1.89 -11.55
C LEU A 218 33.29 -2.48 -12.11
N ALA A 219 34.07 -1.72 -12.88
CA ALA A 219 35.45 -2.05 -13.28
C ALA A 219 36.46 -1.73 -12.14
#